data_AF-A0A037ZE08-F1
#
_entry.id   AF-A0A037ZE08-F1
#
_cell.length_a   1.000
_cell.length_b   1.000
_cell.length_c   1.000
_cell.angle_alpha   90.00
_cell.angle_beta   90.00
_cell.angle_gamma   90.00
#
_symmetry.space_group_name_H-M   'P 1'
#
loop_
_entity.id
_entity.type
_entity.pdbx_description
1 polymer ?
#
loop_
_entity_poly.entity_id
_entity_poly.type
_entity_poly.pdbx_seq_one_letter_code
_entity_poly.pdbx_strand_id
1 'polypeptide(L)'
;MTRALRCLTCFRHNTDGAIGVFLVLALPIFLMMAALVIDIGLGRVTGNRLQIAADASALAGASQLPDQAAATIEAISYAQKNHADVDGNGVLVAADVSFGNWSAGVFTPSGTPINAVRTVTRRDTNNSNPLAALFANLAGISEFNLVRAAVAHLGAGQGCKGGGLFSDENVESGSNNSYISEFCLYGADGVKIGSDNVVAPGTQITMNDLGDFEQGGANTGTAEALAVADHTLLLPGLVPSIISDMRADAITNMPPFITDGPVELSEITDTTPLQDNTLYIVEEVADLGSDRNLSNIAIVAQKEVKLGSNNVLSNAIFASNDKILIGSNNQIGDSGYCSTGYFNIYLFSEENIEFGSNNNLQGVQIGGQKELKLGSDVAGLSGVFAEVSGKIDYGSADTWDGCAEGLESYFALPVIPGGANVLALVQ
;
A
#
# COMPACT_ATOMS: atom_id res chain seq x y z
N MET A 1 -42.85 59.81 68.60
CA MET A 1 -42.81 59.94 67.12
C MET A 1 -41.40 59.81 66.50
N THR A 2 -40.31 59.72 67.29
CA THR A 2 -38.93 59.79 66.77
C THR A 2 -38.21 58.44 66.55
N ARG A 3 -38.79 57.30 66.93
CA ARG A 3 -38.21 55.96 66.70
C ARG A 3 -38.62 55.32 65.36
N ALA A 4 -39.83 55.60 64.87
CA ALA A 4 -40.34 55.02 63.61
C ALA A 4 -39.65 55.59 62.36
N LEU A 5 -39.34 56.90 62.34
CA LEU A 5 -38.59 57.54 61.25
C LEU A 5 -37.12 57.10 61.16
N ARG A 6 -36.54 56.65 62.29
CA ARG A 6 -35.16 56.11 62.35
C ARG A 6 -35.05 54.68 61.80
N CYS A 7 -36.17 53.94 61.75
CA CYS A 7 -36.22 52.56 61.25
C CYS A 7 -36.37 52.51 59.72
N LEU A 8 -37.11 53.45 59.13
CA LEU A 8 -37.28 53.57 57.68
C LEU A 8 -36.00 54.01 56.94
N THR A 9 -35.13 54.78 57.61
CA THR A 9 -33.80 55.13 57.09
C THR A 9 -32.80 53.98 57.20
N CYS A 10 -32.96 53.08 58.18
CA CYS A 10 -32.12 51.88 58.33
C CYS A 10 -32.41 50.83 57.24
N PHE A 11 -33.68 50.64 56.85
CA PHE A 11 -34.05 49.74 55.75
C PHE A 11 -33.57 50.25 54.38
N ARG A 12 -33.55 51.58 54.18
CA ARG A 12 -33.03 52.21 52.95
C ARG A 12 -31.50 52.21 52.85
N HIS A 13 -30.79 51.89 53.94
CA HIS A 13 -29.34 51.80 54.00
C HIS A 13 -28.84 50.36 54.13
N ASN A 14 -29.75 49.36 54.13
CA ASN A 14 -29.38 47.96 54.19
C ASN A 14 -29.01 47.47 52.78
N THR A 15 -27.71 47.45 52.49
CA THR A 15 -27.13 46.96 51.24
C THR A 15 -27.16 45.43 51.14
N ASP A 16 -27.59 44.74 52.20
CA ASP A 16 -27.65 43.28 52.30
C ASP A 16 -28.58 42.60 51.26
N GLY A 17 -29.54 43.33 50.66
CA GLY A 17 -30.46 42.79 49.65
C GLY A 17 -29.98 42.92 48.19
N ALA A 18 -29.05 43.83 47.91
CA ALA A 18 -28.59 44.10 46.54
C ALA A 18 -27.82 42.91 45.94
N ILE A 19 -27.06 42.20 46.79
CA ILE A 19 -26.35 40.98 46.42
C ILE A 19 -27.33 39.85 46.05
N GLY A 20 -28.48 39.76 46.73
CA GLY A 20 -29.52 38.78 46.41
C GLY A 20 -30.12 39.00 45.02
N VAL A 21 -30.39 40.26 44.63
CA VAL A 21 -30.89 40.59 43.29
C VAL A 21 -29.85 40.26 42.21
N PHE A 22 -28.59 40.60 42.45
CA PHE A 22 -27.50 40.24 41.52
C PHE A 22 -27.35 38.73 41.39
N LEU A 23 -27.41 37.98 42.49
CA LEU A 23 -27.33 36.52 42.49
C LEU A 23 -28.48 35.89 41.68
N VAL A 24 -29.72 36.35 41.86
CA VAL A 24 -30.89 35.83 41.14
C VAL A 24 -30.80 36.07 39.63
N LEU A 25 -30.21 37.18 39.20
CA LEU A 25 -30.02 37.48 37.78
C LEU A 25 -28.78 36.79 37.18
N ALA A 26 -27.67 36.73 37.92
CA ALA A 26 -26.42 36.19 37.43
C ALA A 26 -26.37 34.66 37.47
N LEU A 27 -26.97 34.02 38.48
CA LEU A 27 -26.92 32.56 38.66
C LEU A 27 -27.52 31.79 37.47
N PRO A 28 -28.72 32.13 36.93
CA PRO A 28 -29.25 31.46 35.75
C PRO A 28 -28.36 31.61 34.52
N ILE A 29 -27.71 32.77 34.34
CA ILE A 29 -26.80 33.03 33.23
C ILE A 29 -25.57 32.12 33.33
N PHE A 30 -24.95 32.04 34.51
CA PHE A 30 -23.81 31.14 34.72
C PHE A 30 -24.20 29.66 34.57
N LEU A 31 -25.39 29.26 35.02
CA LEU A 31 -25.89 27.90 34.84
C LEU A 31 -26.14 27.58 33.36
N MET A 32 -26.71 28.50 32.58
CA MET A 32 -26.90 28.33 31.13
C MET A 32 -25.56 28.24 30.39
N MET A 33 -24.56 29.03 30.79
CA MET A 33 -23.21 28.92 30.23
C MET A 33 -22.58 27.57 30.57
N ALA A 34 -22.69 27.10 31.82
CA ALA A 34 -22.16 25.80 32.23
C ALA A 34 -22.86 24.64 31.48
N ALA A 35 -24.18 24.71 31.33
CA ALA A 35 -24.98 23.80 30.53
C ALA A 35 -24.49 23.71 29.08
N LEU A 36 -24.29 24.85 28.42
CA LEU A 36 -23.78 24.90 27.05
C LEU A 36 -22.37 24.30 26.93
N VAL A 37 -21.50 24.58 27.91
CA VAL A 37 -20.15 24.00 27.95
C VAL A 37 -20.21 22.47 28.04
N ILE A 38 -21.15 21.91 28.80
CA ILE A 38 -21.35 20.46 28.92
C ILE A 38 -21.76 19.85 27.57
N ASP A 39 -22.74 20.43 26.88
CA ASP A 39 -23.18 19.93 25.57
C ASP A 39 -22.08 20.01 24.51
N ILE A 40 -21.33 21.11 24.46
CA ILE A 40 -20.16 21.24 23.58
C ILE A 40 -19.10 20.19 23.92
N GLY A 41 -18.85 19.97 25.22
CA GLY A 41 -17.93 18.94 25.70
C GLY A 41 -18.35 17.54 25.25
N LEU A 42 -19.62 17.20 25.41
CA LEU A 42 -20.19 15.93 24.98
C LEU A 42 -20.07 15.74 23.47
N GLY A 43 -20.38 16.77 22.69
CA GLY A 43 -20.23 16.75 21.23
C GLY A 43 -18.78 16.52 20.80
N ARG A 44 -17.81 17.18 21.46
CA ARG A 44 -16.37 16.98 21.19
C ARG A 44 -15.90 15.58 21.54
N VAL A 45 -16.25 15.06 22.72
CA VAL A 45 -15.86 13.71 23.14
C VAL A 45 -16.46 12.65 22.21
N THR A 46 -17.73 12.80 21.85
CA THR A 46 -18.40 11.88 20.91
C THR A 46 -17.78 11.97 19.52
N GLY A 47 -17.48 13.18 19.04
CA GLY A 47 -16.78 13.38 17.77
C GLY A 47 -15.39 12.72 17.73
N ASN A 48 -14.63 12.79 18.83
CA ASN A 48 -13.33 12.11 18.92
C ASN A 48 -13.48 10.58 18.89
N ARG A 49 -14.49 10.03 19.58
CA ARG A 49 -14.78 8.59 19.52
C ARG A 49 -15.20 8.14 18.13
N LEU A 50 -15.98 8.96 17.41
CA LEU A 50 -16.33 8.70 16.02
C LEU A 50 -15.10 8.73 15.10
N GLN A 51 -14.16 9.64 15.33
CA GLN A 51 -12.91 9.64 14.58
C GLN A 51 -12.13 8.34 14.84
N ILE A 52 -11.95 7.93 16.09
CA ILE A 52 -11.28 6.66 16.43
C ILE A 52 -11.97 5.46 15.74
N ALA A 53 -13.30 5.44 15.70
CA ALA A 53 -14.05 4.40 15.00
C ALA A 53 -13.90 4.47 13.47
N ALA A 54 -13.88 5.67 12.88
CA ALA A 54 -13.61 5.86 11.46
C ALA A 54 -12.19 5.37 11.13
N ASP A 55 -11.23 5.77 11.95
CA ASP A 55 -9.82 5.45 11.77
C ASP A 55 -9.60 3.94 11.79
N ALA A 56 -10.08 3.27 12.85
CA ALA A 56 -9.97 1.83 12.99
C ALA A 56 -10.75 1.04 11.92
N SER A 57 -11.91 1.54 11.48
CA SER A 57 -12.71 0.86 10.45
C SER A 57 -12.10 0.99 9.05
N ALA A 58 -11.57 2.16 8.69
CA ALA A 58 -10.84 2.34 7.45
C ALA A 58 -9.59 1.46 7.45
N LEU A 59 -8.84 1.46 8.57
CA LEU A 59 -7.67 0.62 8.80
C LEU A 59 -7.98 -0.87 8.54
N ALA A 60 -9.00 -1.37 9.24
CA ALA A 60 -9.40 -2.76 9.17
C ALA A 60 -9.96 -3.14 7.79
N GLY A 61 -10.75 -2.28 7.16
CA GLY A 61 -11.27 -2.51 5.81
C GLY A 61 -10.15 -2.60 4.78
N ALA A 62 -9.21 -1.65 4.79
CA ALA A 62 -8.11 -1.65 3.82
C ALA A 62 -7.17 -2.86 3.99
N SER A 63 -7.08 -3.45 5.19
CA SER A 63 -6.30 -4.69 5.42
C SER A 63 -6.84 -5.93 4.70
N GLN A 64 -8.10 -5.90 4.24
CA GLN A 64 -8.75 -7.03 3.57
C GLN A 64 -8.80 -6.85 2.04
N LEU A 65 -8.25 -5.76 1.51
CA LEU A 65 -8.16 -5.58 0.07
C LEU A 65 -7.28 -6.68 -0.56
N PRO A 66 -7.61 -7.14 -1.79
CA PRO A 66 -8.63 -6.60 -2.69
C PRO A 66 -10.07 -7.13 -2.46
N ASP A 67 -10.31 -7.99 -1.47
CA ASP A 67 -11.66 -8.53 -1.19
C ASP A 67 -12.54 -7.46 -0.52
N GLN A 68 -13.36 -6.79 -1.33
CA GLN A 68 -14.28 -5.73 -0.88
C GLN A 68 -15.38 -6.25 0.07
N ALA A 69 -15.79 -7.51 -0.06
CA ALA A 69 -16.81 -8.08 0.81
C ALA A 69 -16.24 -8.31 2.20
N ALA A 70 -15.05 -8.93 2.29
CA ALA A 70 -14.31 -9.10 3.54
C ALA A 70 -13.95 -7.73 4.15
N ALA A 71 -13.50 -6.78 3.35
CA ALA A 71 -13.19 -5.41 3.79
C ALA A 71 -14.39 -4.70 4.42
N THR A 72 -15.58 -4.82 3.83
CA THR A 72 -16.78 -4.21 4.39
C THR A 72 -17.15 -4.83 5.73
N ILE A 73 -17.08 -6.16 5.84
CA ILE A 73 -17.39 -6.89 7.08
C ILE A 73 -16.41 -6.49 8.19
N GLU A 74 -15.11 -6.47 7.89
CA GLU A 74 -14.08 -6.17 8.88
C GLU A 74 -14.11 -4.69 9.30
N ALA A 75 -14.37 -3.77 8.37
CA ALA A 75 -14.54 -2.35 8.69
C ALA A 75 -15.68 -2.12 9.69
N ILE A 76 -16.84 -2.75 9.48
CA ILE A 76 -17.99 -2.64 10.39
C ILE A 76 -17.66 -3.26 11.76
N SER A 77 -17.03 -4.44 11.77
CA SER A 77 -16.58 -5.11 12.99
C SER A 77 -15.68 -4.21 13.85
N TYR A 78 -14.69 -3.54 13.22
CA TYR A 78 -13.79 -2.63 13.93
C TYR A 78 -14.46 -1.31 14.35
N ALA A 79 -15.43 -0.80 13.59
CA ALA A 79 -16.24 0.34 14.02
C ALA A 79 -16.98 0.01 15.33
N GLN A 80 -17.62 -1.17 15.42
CA GLN A 80 -18.37 -1.61 16.60
C GLN A 80 -17.47 -1.83 17.83
N LYS A 81 -16.25 -2.36 17.63
CA LYS A 81 -15.25 -2.52 18.70
C LYS A 81 -14.81 -1.17 19.28
N ASN A 82 -14.75 -0.11 18.46
CA ASN A 82 -14.25 1.20 18.87
C ASN A 82 -15.38 2.18 19.28
N HIS A 83 -16.61 1.93 18.85
CA HIS A 83 -17.78 2.66 19.29
C HIS A 83 -18.99 1.72 19.30
N ALA A 84 -19.48 1.42 20.50
CA ALA A 84 -20.66 0.58 20.67
C ALA A 84 -21.90 1.17 19.98
N ASP A 85 -22.76 0.28 19.49
CA ASP A 85 -24.02 0.66 18.85
C ASP A 85 -24.93 1.43 19.82
N VAL A 86 -25.67 2.39 19.29
CA VAL A 86 -26.60 3.22 20.04
C VAL A 86 -28.00 2.76 19.68
N ASP A 87 -28.71 2.19 20.65
CA ASP A 87 -30.07 1.64 20.46
C ASP A 87 -30.14 0.60 19.32
N GLY A 88 -29.07 -0.19 19.16
CA GLY A 88 -28.96 -1.21 18.09
C GLY A 88 -28.56 -0.66 16.72
N ASN A 89 -28.27 0.64 16.63
CA ASN A 89 -27.80 1.28 15.41
C ASN A 89 -26.30 1.57 15.47
N GLY A 90 -25.56 0.99 14.52
CA GLY A 90 -24.13 1.17 14.39
C GLY A 90 -23.74 2.58 13.94
N VAL A 91 -22.53 2.99 14.30
CA VAL A 91 -21.96 4.25 13.82
C VAL A 91 -21.41 4.15 12.39
N LEU A 92 -21.23 2.94 11.86
CA LEU A 92 -20.85 2.67 10.47
C LEU A 92 -21.83 1.67 9.87
N VAL A 93 -22.28 1.93 8.65
CA VAL A 93 -23.10 1.01 7.85
C VAL A 93 -22.40 0.71 6.53
N ALA A 94 -22.73 -0.41 5.90
CA ALA A 94 -22.07 -0.86 4.66
C ALA A 94 -22.09 0.21 3.54
N ALA A 95 -23.17 1.00 3.45
CA ALA A 95 -23.30 2.06 2.44
C ALA A 95 -22.34 3.25 2.65
N ASP A 96 -21.79 3.41 3.86
CA ASP A 96 -20.79 4.44 4.20
C ASP A 96 -19.35 3.91 4.08
N VAL A 97 -19.16 2.69 3.56
CA VAL A 97 -17.87 2.12 3.17
C VAL A 97 -17.72 2.29 1.66
N SER A 98 -16.70 3.02 1.23
CA SER A 98 -16.41 3.27 -0.17
C SER A 98 -15.00 2.83 -0.54
N PHE A 99 -14.88 2.11 -1.65
CA PHE A 99 -13.61 1.63 -2.20
C PHE A 99 -13.12 2.55 -3.31
N GLY A 100 -11.81 2.66 -3.50
CA GLY A 100 -11.25 3.48 -4.57
C GLY A 100 -9.73 3.45 -4.63
N ASN A 101 -9.19 4.38 -5.41
CA ASN A 101 -7.76 4.58 -5.55
C ASN A 101 -7.31 5.78 -4.70
N TRP A 102 -6.23 5.60 -3.95
CA TRP A 102 -5.49 6.65 -3.29
C TRP A 102 -4.17 6.86 -4.03
N SER A 103 -3.96 8.06 -4.56
CA SER A 103 -2.72 8.46 -5.22
C SER A 103 -2.49 9.96 -5.01
N ALA A 104 -1.23 10.37 -4.85
CA ALA A 104 -0.82 11.77 -4.68
C ALA A 104 -1.60 12.55 -3.58
N GLY A 105 -1.99 11.88 -2.50
CA GLY A 105 -2.73 12.50 -1.39
C GLY A 105 -4.23 12.69 -1.62
N VAL A 106 -4.79 12.09 -2.68
CA VAL A 106 -6.19 12.23 -3.07
C VAL A 106 -6.87 10.86 -3.15
N PHE A 107 -8.02 10.72 -2.49
CA PHE A 107 -8.91 9.57 -2.65
C PHE A 107 -9.86 9.78 -3.83
N THR A 108 -9.82 8.87 -4.80
CA THR A 108 -10.74 8.81 -5.94
C THR A 108 -11.70 7.63 -5.77
N PRO A 109 -12.99 7.88 -5.44
CA PRO A 109 -13.99 6.83 -5.31
C PRO A 109 -14.11 6.01 -6.59
N SER A 110 -14.18 4.68 -6.44
CA SER A 110 -14.21 3.72 -7.56
C SER A 110 -13.04 3.84 -8.55
N GLY A 111 -11.93 4.49 -8.15
CA GLY A 111 -10.70 4.54 -8.93
C GLY A 111 -10.02 3.16 -8.97
N THR A 112 -9.31 2.90 -10.07
CA THR A 112 -8.53 1.67 -10.29
C THR A 112 -7.02 2.00 -10.36
N PRO A 113 -6.14 1.16 -9.81
CA PRO A 113 -6.43 -0.03 -9.01
C PRO A 113 -7.04 0.34 -7.65
N ILE A 114 -7.89 -0.54 -7.10
CA ILE A 114 -8.47 -0.35 -5.76
C ILE A 114 -7.37 -0.65 -4.74
N ASN A 115 -6.84 0.40 -4.12
CA ASN A 115 -5.83 0.30 -3.07
C ASN A 115 -6.29 0.98 -1.77
N ALA A 116 -7.50 1.54 -1.70
CA ALA A 116 -7.95 2.33 -0.57
C ALA A 116 -9.41 2.08 -0.17
N VAL A 117 -9.65 2.21 1.14
CA VAL A 117 -10.97 2.16 1.77
C VAL A 117 -11.20 3.46 2.52
N ARG A 118 -12.33 4.09 2.25
CA ARG A 118 -12.84 5.24 2.98
C ARG A 118 -14.08 4.84 3.75
N THR A 119 -14.10 5.14 5.05
CA THR A 119 -15.26 4.92 5.93
C THR A 119 -15.80 6.25 6.44
N VAL A 120 -17.12 6.33 6.58
CA VAL A 120 -17.80 7.50 7.16
C VAL A 120 -18.60 7.06 8.38
N THR A 121 -18.17 7.47 9.58
CA THR A 121 -18.91 7.18 10.83
C THR A 121 -19.84 8.32 11.21
N ARG A 122 -21.01 7.97 11.72
CA ARG A 122 -22.12 8.90 11.97
C ARG A 122 -22.81 8.66 13.31
N ARG A 123 -23.10 9.77 13.99
CA ARG A 123 -24.14 9.92 15.01
C ARG A 123 -25.12 10.95 14.49
N ASP A 124 -26.01 10.53 13.60
CA ASP A 124 -26.96 11.41 12.93
C ASP A 124 -28.30 10.71 12.67
N THR A 125 -29.22 11.44 12.05
CA THR A 125 -30.53 10.93 11.67
C THR A 125 -30.48 9.85 10.58
N ASN A 126 -29.42 9.78 9.76
CA ASN A 126 -29.30 8.78 8.71
C ASN A 126 -29.05 7.40 9.30
N ASN A 127 -28.23 7.33 10.36
CA ASN A 127 -28.00 6.10 11.11
C ASN A 127 -29.01 5.92 12.25
N SER A 128 -30.07 6.74 12.33
CA SER A 128 -31.07 6.71 13.41
C SER A 128 -30.44 6.72 14.82
N ASN A 129 -29.30 7.40 14.97
CA ASN A 129 -28.51 7.41 16.20
C ASN A 129 -27.98 8.82 16.55
N PRO A 130 -28.78 9.90 16.45
CA PRO A 130 -28.27 11.25 16.72
C PRO A 130 -27.77 11.39 18.17
N LEU A 131 -26.92 12.39 18.42
CA LEU A 131 -26.48 12.70 19.77
C LEU A 131 -27.51 13.59 20.47
N ALA A 132 -28.24 13.06 21.45
CA ALA A 132 -29.17 13.83 22.24
C ALA A 132 -28.47 14.99 22.96
N ALA A 133 -29.02 16.19 22.84
CA ALA A 133 -28.59 17.34 23.62
C ALA A 133 -29.13 17.24 25.05
N LEU A 134 -28.28 17.50 26.04
CA LEU A 134 -28.65 17.46 27.45
C LEU A 134 -29.32 18.76 27.89
N PHE A 135 -28.65 19.90 27.69
CA PHE A 135 -29.15 21.20 28.14
C PHE A 135 -29.47 22.16 27.00
N ALA A 136 -28.87 22.01 25.81
CA ALA A 136 -29.20 22.78 24.62
C ALA A 136 -30.66 22.56 24.16
N ASN A 137 -31.31 21.51 24.66
CA ASN A 137 -32.75 21.28 24.50
C ASN A 137 -33.58 22.45 25.06
N LEU A 138 -33.12 23.10 26.15
CA LEU A 138 -33.74 24.31 26.70
C LEU A 138 -33.70 25.50 25.74
N ALA A 139 -32.77 25.48 24.78
CA ALA A 139 -32.64 26.47 23.71
C ALA A 139 -33.28 26.00 22.39
N GLY A 140 -34.04 24.89 22.39
CA GLY A 140 -34.71 24.34 21.22
C GLY A 140 -33.86 23.42 20.35
N ILE A 141 -32.64 23.06 20.79
CA ILE A 141 -31.76 22.12 20.09
C ILE A 141 -31.86 20.76 20.78
N SER A 142 -32.61 19.83 20.22
CA SER A 142 -32.83 18.51 20.83
C SER A 142 -31.70 17.52 20.56
N GLU A 143 -30.93 17.72 19.49
CA GLU A 143 -29.92 16.78 19.02
C GLU A 143 -28.79 17.44 18.24
N PHE A 144 -27.67 16.73 18.16
CA PHE A 144 -26.51 17.06 17.35
C PHE A 144 -26.22 15.95 16.36
N ASN A 145 -25.98 16.32 15.10
CA ASN A 145 -25.51 15.42 14.06
C ASN A 145 -23.99 15.51 13.95
N LEU A 146 -23.32 14.38 14.12
CA LEU A 146 -21.86 14.28 14.07
C LEU A 146 -21.46 13.28 12.98
N VAL A 147 -20.54 13.70 12.13
CA VAL A 147 -19.98 12.87 11.06
C VAL A 147 -18.46 12.96 11.12
N ARG A 148 -17.78 11.82 10.98
CA ARG A 148 -16.33 11.73 10.78
C ARG A 148 -16.04 10.78 9.64
N ALA A 149 -14.90 10.99 8.99
CA ALA A 149 -14.44 10.12 7.93
C ALA A 149 -12.95 9.85 8.12
N ALA A 150 -12.52 8.72 7.58
CA ALA A 150 -11.11 8.37 7.48
C ALA A 150 -10.89 7.63 6.17
N VAL A 151 -9.70 7.81 5.60
CA VAL A 151 -9.23 7.00 4.47
C VAL A 151 -8.01 6.22 4.93
N ALA A 152 -7.99 4.94 4.64
CA ALA A 152 -6.80 4.12 4.75
C ALA A 152 -6.51 3.52 3.38
N HIS A 153 -5.23 3.47 3.02
CA HIS A 153 -4.79 2.86 1.78
C HIS A 153 -3.69 1.86 2.04
N LEU A 154 -3.59 0.86 1.16
CA LEU A 154 -2.39 0.07 0.97
C LEU A 154 -1.39 0.95 0.23
N GLY A 155 -0.24 1.20 0.85
CA GLY A 155 0.90 1.85 0.23
C GLY A 155 2.13 0.97 0.41
N ALA A 156 3.20 1.28 -0.33
CA ALA A 156 4.52 0.81 0.02
C ALA A 156 4.78 1.16 1.50
N GLY A 157 5.09 0.16 2.32
CA GLY A 157 5.39 0.34 3.74
C GLY A 157 6.49 1.38 3.98
N GLN A 158 6.71 1.72 5.25
CA GLN A 158 7.91 2.48 5.62
C GLN A 158 9.13 1.56 5.43
N GLY A 159 9.94 1.84 4.39
CA GLY A 159 11.09 1.03 3.95
C GLY A 159 10.87 0.41 2.57
N CYS A 160 11.95 0.00 1.88
CA CYS A 160 11.92 -0.68 0.56
C CYS A 160 11.40 0.14 -0.63
N LYS A 161 11.41 1.47 -0.55
CA LYS A 161 11.03 2.33 -1.68
C LYS A 161 11.93 2.14 -2.90
N GLY A 162 13.20 1.81 -2.68
CA GLY A 162 14.13 1.47 -3.75
C GLY A 162 13.79 0.19 -4.51
N GLY A 163 12.84 -0.60 -4.02
CA GLY A 163 12.55 -1.95 -4.49
C GLY A 163 13.02 -3.01 -3.50
N GLY A 164 13.05 -4.26 -3.93
CA GLY A 164 13.52 -5.34 -3.09
C GLY A 164 13.42 -6.72 -3.71
N LEU A 165 14.07 -7.67 -3.06
CA LEU A 165 14.06 -9.09 -3.39
C LEU A 165 13.46 -9.85 -2.23
N PHE A 166 12.37 -10.56 -2.47
CA PHE A 166 11.57 -11.24 -1.47
C PHE A 166 11.35 -12.69 -1.86
N SER A 167 11.73 -13.62 -0.98
CA SER A 167 11.70 -15.06 -1.22
C SER A 167 11.02 -15.80 -0.07
N ASP A 168 10.18 -16.79 -0.39
CA ASP A 168 9.66 -17.77 0.58
C ASP A 168 10.74 -18.81 0.99
N GLU A 169 11.93 -18.77 0.38
CA GLU A 169 13.10 -19.56 0.74
C GLU A 169 14.27 -18.61 1.07
N ASN A 170 15.47 -18.85 0.51
CA ASN A 170 16.65 -18.04 0.73
C ASN A 170 16.81 -16.93 -0.31
N VAL A 171 17.34 -15.78 0.13
CA VAL A 171 17.96 -14.78 -0.76
C VAL A 171 19.47 -14.89 -0.63
N GLU A 172 20.14 -15.29 -1.70
CA GLU A 172 21.59 -15.49 -1.74
C GLU A 172 22.26 -14.49 -2.69
N SER A 173 23.26 -13.76 -2.18
CA SER A 173 24.01 -12.77 -2.94
C SER A 173 25.51 -12.99 -2.92
N GLY A 174 26.17 -12.55 -3.98
CA GLY A 174 27.62 -12.50 -4.09
C GLY A 174 28.27 -11.38 -3.26
N SER A 175 29.43 -10.92 -3.75
CA SER A 175 30.29 -9.94 -3.07
C SER A 175 30.30 -8.59 -3.81
N ASN A 176 30.78 -7.53 -3.15
CA ASN A 176 30.90 -6.18 -3.74
C ASN A 176 29.56 -5.57 -4.23
N ASN A 177 28.44 -5.97 -3.65
CA ASN A 177 27.14 -5.38 -3.94
C ASN A 177 26.91 -4.12 -3.10
N SER A 178 26.20 -3.15 -3.66
CA SER A 178 25.82 -1.91 -2.98
C SER A 178 24.30 -1.78 -2.97
N TYR A 179 23.68 -1.88 -1.79
CA TYR A 179 22.25 -1.67 -1.58
C TYR A 179 22.03 -0.23 -1.12
N ILE A 180 21.35 0.56 -1.95
CA ILE A 180 21.11 1.98 -1.72
C ILE A 180 19.61 2.31 -1.85
N SER A 181 19.24 3.56 -1.56
CA SER A 181 17.86 4.06 -1.71
C SER A 181 16.79 3.20 -1.04
N GLU A 182 17.09 2.71 0.18
CA GLU A 182 16.20 1.88 0.98
C GLU A 182 15.87 0.51 0.36
N PHE A 183 16.62 -0.01 -0.62
CA PHE A 183 16.37 -1.33 -1.22
C PHE A 183 16.34 -2.44 -0.16
N CYS A 184 15.41 -3.39 -0.24
CA CYS A 184 15.25 -4.43 0.79
C CYS A 184 15.55 -5.86 0.32
N LEU A 185 15.98 -6.69 1.26
CA LEU A 185 16.13 -8.13 1.07
C LEU A 185 15.30 -8.87 2.12
N TYR A 186 14.56 -9.90 1.67
CA TYR A 186 13.84 -10.80 2.55
C TYR A 186 13.93 -12.24 2.05
N GLY A 187 14.39 -13.14 2.91
CA GLY A 187 14.29 -14.59 2.71
C GLY A 187 13.66 -15.22 3.94
N ALA A 188 12.54 -15.92 3.77
CA ALA A 188 11.86 -16.61 4.86
C ALA A 188 12.75 -17.68 5.53
N ASP A 189 13.59 -18.37 4.74
CA ASP A 189 14.58 -19.36 5.20
C ASP A 189 15.98 -18.77 5.41
N GLY A 190 16.10 -17.44 5.35
CA GLY A 190 17.34 -16.70 5.64
C GLY A 190 17.94 -15.95 4.45
N VAL A 191 18.74 -14.95 4.78
CA VAL A 191 19.49 -14.16 3.79
C VAL A 191 20.97 -14.47 3.90
N LYS A 192 21.60 -14.81 2.78
CA LYS A 192 23.04 -15.07 2.70
C LYS A 192 23.70 -14.05 1.80
N ILE A 193 24.68 -13.32 2.31
CA ILE A 193 25.43 -12.32 1.52
C ILE A 193 26.92 -12.66 1.48
N GLY A 194 27.59 -12.33 0.39
CA GLY A 194 29.04 -12.51 0.26
C GLY A 194 29.85 -11.54 1.12
N SER A 195 30.96 -11.07 0.56
CA SER A 195 31.90 -10.15 1.24
C SER A 195 31.89 -8.77 0.59
N ASP A 196 32.37 -7.77 1.33
CA ASP A 196 32.64 -6.43 0.82
C ASP A 196 31.38 -5.72 0.26
N ASN A 197 30.21 -6.09 0.75
CA ASN A 197 28.96 -5.43 0.41
C ASN A 197 28.77 -4.14 1.23
N VAL A 198 28.05 -3.18 0.64
CA VAL A 198 27.67 -1.92 1.27
C VAL A 198 26.16 -1.86 1.41
N VAL A 199 25.69 -1.70 2.64
CA VAL A 199 24.28 -1.55 2.97
C VAL A 199 24.06 -0.11 3.45
N ALA A 200 23.36 0.70 2.65
CA ALA A 200 23.09 2.08 3.01
C ALA A 200 22.01 2.20 4.10
N PRO A 201 21.99 3.30 4.87
CA PRO A 201 20.91 3.56 5.83
C PRO A 201 19.53 3.50 5.16
N GLY A 202 18.59 2.82 5.82
CA GLY A 202 17.21 2.66 5.34
C GLY A 202 16.98 1.37 4.55
N THR A 203 18.02 0.71 4.04
CA THR A 203 17.92 -0.68 3.56
C THR A 203 17.61 -1.61 4.72
N GLN A 204 16.74 -2.59 4.47
CA GLN A 204 16.42 -3.64 5.43
C GLN A 204 16.82 -5.00 4.90
N ILE A 205 17.38 -5.83 5.78
CA ILE A 205 17.67 -7.24 5.52
C ILE A 205 16.89 -8.03 6.56
N THR A 206 15.84 -8.69 6.10
CA THR A 206 14.83 -9.32 6.94
C THR A 206 14.68 -10.80 6.70
N MET A 207 14.26 -11.53 7.73
CA MET A 207 14.02 -12.98 7.70
C MET A 207 13.22 -13.40 8.92
N ASN A 208 12.71 -14.64 8.92
CA ASN A 208 11.92 -15.17 10.04
C ASN A 208 12.76 -15.42 11.31
N ASP A 209 14.02 -15.82 11.15
CA ASP A 209 14.97 -16.02 12.25
C ASP A 209 16.34 -15.44 11.88
N LEU A 210 16.87 -14.52 12.70
CA LEU A 210 18.20 -13.94 12.51
C LEU A 210 19.33 -14.98 12.59
N GLY A 211 19.06 -16.17 13.15
CA GLY A 211 19.99 -17.30 13.11
C GLY A 211 20.28 -17.82 11.71
N ASP A 212 19.40 -17.55 10.74
CA ASP A 212 19.53 -17.97 9.34
C ASP A 212 20.25 -16.92 8.48
N PHE A 213 20.70 -15.82 9.09
CA PHE A 213 21.57 -14.86 8.43
C PHE A 213 22.99 -15.40 8.31
N GLU A 214 23.48 -15.53 7.07
CA GLU A 214 24.87 -15.85 6.78
C GLU A 214 25.55 -14.70 6.05
N GLN A 215 26.79 -14.40 6.42
CA GLN A 215 27.61 -13.49 5.65
C GLN A 215 29.03 -14.00 5.49
N GLY A 216 29.66 -13.61 4.37
CA GLY A 216 31.08 -13.82 4.12
C GLY A 216 31.96 -12.93 5.00
N GLY A 217 32.86 -12.17 4.37
CA GLY A 217 33.78 -11.24 5.03
C GLY A 217 33.07 -10.03 5.66
N ALA A 218 33.73 -8.87 5.60
CA ALA A 218 33.16 -7.64 6.16
C ALA A 218 32.08 -7.08 5.23
N ASN A 219 30.92 -6.71 5.77
CA ASN A 219 29.88 -5.98 5.06
C ASN A 219 29.51 -4.72 5.87
N THR A 220 29.48 -3.56 5.21
CA THR A 220 29.27 -2.27 5.88
C THR A 220 27.77 -1.99 6.02
N GLY A 221 27.32 -1.57 7.21
CA GLY A 221 25.91 -1.18 7.46
C GLY A 221 24.94 -2.34 7.67
N THR A 222 25.40 -3.59 7.54
CA THR A 222 24.58 -4.79 7.71
C THR A 222 24.02 -4.92 9.12
N ALA A 223 24.80 -4.58 10.16
CA ALA A 223 24.37 -4.71 11.55
C ALA A 223 23.15 -3.83 11.87
N GLU A 224 23.05 -2.66 11.23
CA GLU A 224 21.93 -1.73 11.37
C GLU A 224 20.72 -2.08 10.50
N ALA A 225 20.93 -2.83 9.41
CA ALA A 225 19.89 -3.21 8.46
C ALA A 225 19.15 -4.51 8.84
N LEU A 226 19.76 -5.36 9.68
CA LEU A 226 19.20 -6.66 10.06
C LEU A 226 17.99 -6.52 10.98
N ALA A 227 16.89 -7.18 10.63
CA ALA A 227 15.70 -7.27 11.45
C ALA A 227 14.96 -8.62 11.28
N VAL A 228 14.20 -9.02 12.29
CA VAL A 228 13.22 -10.12 12.16
C VAL A 228 11.94 -9.55 11.57
N ALA A 229 11.40 -10.19 10.55
CA ALA A 229 10.07 -9.89 10.03
C ALA A 229 9.47 -11.13 9.36
N ASP A 230 8.14 -11.24 9.39
CA ASP A 230 7.35 -12.27 8.71
C ASP A 230 6.61 -11.61 7.54
N HIS A 231 6.87 -12.11 6.33
CA HIS A 231 6.33 -11.54 5.10
C HIS A 231 5.51 -12.58 4.37
N THR A 232 4.29 -12.20 3.99
CA THR A 232 3.46 -12.99 3.08
C THR A 232 3.60 -12.42 1.68
N LEU A 233 4.20 -13.20 0.77
CA LEU A 233 4.38 -12.79 -0.62
C LEU A 233 3.06 -12.89 -1.37
N LEU A 234 2.69 -11.84 -2.10
CA LEU A 234 1.41 -11.75 -2.81
C LEU A 234 1.57 -12.16 -4.28
N LEU A 235 2.63 -11.65 -4.92
CA LEU A 235 2.83 -11.76 -6.36
C LEU A 235 2.94 -13.20 -6.86
N PRO A 236 3.67 -14.13 -6.20
CA PRO A 236 3.77 -15.53 -6.65
C PRO A 236 2.41 -16.23 -6.70
N GLY A 237 1.51 -15.91 -5.77
CA GLY A 237 0.14 -16.41 -5.72
C GLY A 237 -0.76 -15.83 -6.82
N LEU A 238 -0.43 -14.63 -7.34
CA LEU A 238 -1.18 -13.98 -8.42
C LEU A 238 -0.72 -14.40 -9.82
N VAL A 239 0.50 -14.94 -9.97
CA VAL A 239 1.05 -15.33 -11.29
C VAL A 239 0.07 -16.19 -12.12
N PRO A 240 -0.56 -17.26 -11.59
CA PRO A 240 -1.49 -18.08 -12.38
C PRO A 240 -2.72 -17.30 -12.86
N SER A 241 -3.26 -16.41 -12.01
CA SER A 241 -4.39 -15.56 -12.41
C SER A 241 -3.97 -14.53 -13.46
N ILE A 242 -2.77 -13.95 -13.35
CA ILE A 242 -2.25 -13.02 -14.36
C ILE A 242 -2.11 -13.74 -15.70
N ILE A 243 -1.49 -14.91 -15.74
CA ILE A 243 -1.34 -15.71 -16.98
C ILE A 243 -2.71 -16.08 -17.55
N SER A 244 -3.65 -16.53 -16.71
CA SER A 244 -5.01 -16.85 -17.12
C SER A 244 -5.73 -15.65 -17.72
N ASP A 245 -5.61 -14.47 -17.11
CA ASP A 245 -6.24 -13.24 -17.58
C ASP A 245 -5.63 -12.75 -18.91
N MET A 246 -4.30 -12.85 -19.06
CA MET A 246 -3.62 -12.56 -20.33
C MET A 246 -4.08 -13.50 -21.45
N ARG A 247 -4.30 -14.79 -21.15
CA ARG A 247 -4.80 -15.78 -22.12
C ARG A 247 -6.29 -15.64 -22.42
N ALA A 248 -7.07 -15.09 -21.49
CA ALA A 248 -8.52 -14.87 -21.65
C ALA A 248 -8.87 -13.60 -22.44
N ASP A 249 -7.90 -13.00 -23.13
CA ASP A 249 -8.05 -11.82 -23.97
C ASP A 249 -8.51 -10.54 -23.20
N ALA A 250 -8.04 -10.39 -21.96
CA ALA A 250 -8.41 -9.25 -21.12
C ALA A 250 -7.47 -8.04 -21.33
N ILE A 251 -7.42 -7.46 -22.54
CA ILE A 251 -6.69 -6.20 -22.79
C ILE A 251 -7.14 -5.08 -21.83
N THR A 252 -8.37 -5.14 -21.32
CA THR A 252 -8.92 -4.16 -20.36
C THR A 252 -8.15 -4.05 -19.04
N ASN A 253 -7.35 -5.06 -18.67
CA ASN A 253 -6.55 -5.07 -17.45
C ASN A 253 -5.05 -4.93 -17.73
N MET A 254 -4.66 -4.58 -18.96
CA MET A 254 -3.26 -4.39 -19.33
C MET A 254 -2.77 -2.96 -19.05
N PRO A 255 -1.46 -2.77 -18.86
CA PRO A 255 -0.84 -1.45 -18.89
C PRO A 255 -1.23 -0.65 -20.15
N PRO A 256 -1.28 0.70 -20.07
CA PRO A 256 -1.79 1.57 -21.13
C PRO A 256 -0.97 1.55 -22.43
N PHE A 257 0.22 0.96 -22.41
CA PHE A 257 1.05 0.79 -23.60
C PHE A 257 0.65 -0.43 -24.45
N ILE A 258 -0.26 -1.28 -23.98
CA ILE A 258 -0.85 -2.38 -24.75
C ILE A 258 -2.26 -1.98 -25.16
N THR A 259 -2.48 -1.81 -26.46
CA THR A 259 -3.75 -1.33 -27.03
C THR A 259 -4.36 -2.28 -28.05
N ASP A 260 -3.58 -3.24 -28.53
CA ASP A 260 -3.92 -4.13 -29.63
C ASP A 260 -3.73 -5.60 -29.23
N GLY A 261 -4.36 -6.51 -29.96
CA GLY A 261 -4.32 -7.95 -29.69
C GLY A 261 -5.71 -8.56 -29.41
N PRO A 262 -5.74 -9.84 -29.01
CA PRO A 262 -4.60 -10.71 -28.86
C PRO A 262 -4.23 -11.27 -30.25
N VAL A 263 -2.94 -11.49 -30.50
CA VAL A 263 -2.48 -12.23 -31.68
C VAL A 263 -2.06 -13.61 -31.22
N GLU A 264 -2.86 -14.61 -31.60
CA GLU A 264 -2.56 -16.02 -31.31
C GLU A 264 -1.51 -16.55 -32.31
N LEU A 265 -0.43 -17.11 -31.77
CA LEU A 265 0.66 -17.71 -32.53
C LEU A 265 0.98 -19.10 -31.95
N SER A 266 1.33 -20.05 -32.81
CA SER A 266 1.84 -21.34 -32.33
C SER A 266 3.18 -21.16 -31.64
N GLU A 267 4.08 -20.36 -32.22
CA GLU A 267 5.42 -20.08 -31.72
C GLU A 267 5.86 -18.67 -32.14
N ILE A 268 6.80 -18.09 -31.40
CA ILE A 268 7.58 -16.92 -31.84
C ILE A 268 9.03 -17.38 -32.04
N THR A 269 9.63 -16.94 -33.14
CA THR A 269 11.03 -17.16 -33.49
C THR A 269 11.75 -15.82 -33.62
N ASP A 270 13.07 -15.86 -33.69
CA ASP A 270 13.95 -14.69 -33.86
C ASP A 270 13.62 -13.85 -35.11
N THR A 271 12.96 -14.45 -36.11
CA THR A 271 12.52 -13.78 -37.34
C THR A 271 11.04 -13.40 -37.36
N THR A 272 10.26 -13.77 -36.34
CA THR A 272 8.84 -13.44 -36.27
C THR A 272 8.66 -11.91 -36.15
N PRO A 273 7.91 -11.27 -37.06
CA PRO A 273 7.64 -9.84 -36.98
C PRO A 273 6.64 -9.58 -35.84
N LEU A 274 7.04 -8.74 -34.90
CA LEU A 274 6.22 -8.31 -33.77
C LEU A 274 5.85 -6.84 -33.96
N GLN A 275 4.61 -6.51 -33.62
CA GLN A 275 4.05 -5.17 -33.67
C GLN A 275 4.03 -4.60 -32.26
N ASP A 276 4.40 -3.33 -32.16
CA ASP A 276 4.23 -2.57 -30.94
C ASP A 276 2.76 -2.55 -30.50
N ASN A 277 2.56 -2.29 -29.22
CA ASN A 277 1.29 -2.17 -28.52
C ASN A 277 0.44 -3.45 -28.50
N THR A 278 1.01 -4.60 -28.86
CA THR A 278 0.26 -5.82 -29.12
C THR A 278 0.47 -6.88 -28.04
N LEU A 279 -0.63 -7.52 -27.62
CA LEU A 279 -0.63 -8.75 -26.82
C LEU A 279 -0.52 -9.98 -27.74
N TYR A 280 0.43 -10.86 -27.44
CA TYR A 280 0.65 -12.15 -28.11
C TYR A 280 0.36 -13.31 -27.17
N ILE A 281 -0.48 -14.24 -27.63
CA ILE A 281 -0.73 -15.52 -26.94
C ILE A 281 0.01 -16.62 -27.72
N VAL A 282 0.93 -17.30 -27.06
CA VAL A 282 1.84 -18.28 -27.69
C VAL A 282 1.61 -19.66 -27.11
N GLU A 283 1.25 -20.63 -27.96
CA GLU A 283 0.91 -21.99 -27.53
C GLU A 283 2.13 -22.86 -27.20
N GLU A 284 3.31 -22.48 -27.67
CA GLU A 284 4.57 -23.19 -27.41
C GLU A 284 5.62 -22.22 -26.80
N VAL A 285 6.75 -22.04 -27.48
CA VAL A 285 7.88 -21.21 -27.04
C VAL A 285 7.83 -19.87 -27.75
N ALA A 286 8.12 -18.80 -27.02
CA ALA A 286 8.38 -17.48 -27.58
C ALA A 286 9.87 -17.16 -27.56
N ASP A 287 10.59 -17.49 -28.64
CA ASP A 287 12.01 -17.14 -28.78
C ASP A 287 12.15 -15.82 -29.54
N LEU A 288 12.51 -14.76 -28.80
CA LEU A 288 12.63 -13.42 -29.34
C LEU A 288 13.95 -13.19 -30.08
N GLY A 289 14.94 -14.06 -29.91
CA GLY A 289 16.26 -13.89 -30.52
C GLY A 289 17.13 -12.81 -29.87
N SER A 290 18.17 -12.39 -30.59
CA SER A 290 19.19 -11.43 -30.14
C SER A 290 19.21 -10.19 -31.04
N ASP A 291 19.85 -9.12 -30.57
CA ASP A 291 20.10 -7.87 -31.31
C ASP A 291 18.80 -7.16 -31.78
N ARG A 292 17.73 -7.20 -30.97
CA ARG A 292 16.44 -6.56 -31.25
C ARG A 292 16.15 -5.40 -30.32
N ASN A 293 15.36 -4.46 -30.82
CA ASN A 293 14.68 -3.46 -30.00
C ASN A 293 13.19 -3.79 -29.96
N LEU A 294 12.68 -4.07 -28.78
CA LEU A 294 11.29 -4.46 -28.54
C LEU A 294 10.65 -3.44 -27.61
N SER A 295 9.53 -2.87 -28.07
CA SER A 295 8.78 -1.85 -27.34
C SER A 295 7.30 -2.17 -27.29
N ASN A 296 6.67 -1.86 -26.15
CA ASN A 296 5.22 -1.90 -25.97
C ASN A 296 4.64 -3.28 -26.29
N ILE A 297 5.22 -4.36 -25.77
CA ILE A 297 4.84 -5.72 -26.15
C ILE A 297 4.42 -6.56 -24.95
N ALA A 298 3.33 -7.31 -25.09
CA ALA A 298 2.93 -8.30 -24.10
C ALA A 298 2.95 -9.69 -24.72
N ILE A 299 3.54 -10.66 -24.03
CA ILE A 299 3.66 -12.04 -24.48
C ILE A 299 3.28 -12.95 -23.32
N VAL A 300 2.31 -13.83 -23.56
CA VAL A 300 2.01 -14.95 -22.67
C VAL A 300 2.27 -16.26 -23.42
N ALA A 301 3.20 -17.08 -22.92
CA ALA A 301 3.58 -18.35 -23.53
C ALA A 301 3.18 -19.55 -22.66
N GLN A 302 2.70 -20.63 -23.29
CA GLN A 302 2.42 -21.88 -22.58
C GLN A 302 3.69 -22.57 -22.09
N LYS A 303 4.81 -22.40 -22.80
CA LYS A 303 6.13 -22.86 -22.43
C LYS A 303 7.03 -21.65 -22.23
N GLU A 304 8.26 -21.71 -22.69
CA GLU A 304 9.31 -20.75 -22.35
C GLU A 304 9.15 -19.42 -23.11
N VAL A 305 9.39 -18.30 -22.43
CA VAL A 305 9.72 -17.01 -23.09
C VAL A 305 11.23 -16.83 -23.05
N LYS A 306 11.86 -16.66 -24.22
CA LYS A 306 13.31 -16.48 -24.35
C LYS A 306 13.62 -15.12 -24.96
N LEU A 307 14.44 -14.35 -24.28
CA LEU A 307 15.12 -13.19 -24.84
C LEU A 307 16.60 -13.52 -24.95
N GLY A 308 17.18 -13.40 -26.13
CA GLY A 308 18.59 -13.65 -26.38
C GLY A 308 19.51 -12.58 -25.78
N SER A 309 20.54 -12.18 -26.53
CA SER A 309 21.53 -11.19 -26.07
C SER A 309 21.47 -9.88 -26.84
N ASN A 310 22.04 -8.82 -26.26
CA ASN A 310 22.13 -7.49 -26.87
C ASN A 310 20.78 -6.87 -27.28
N ASN A 311 19.70 -7.24 -26.60
CA ASN A 311 18.39 -6.66 -26.85
C ASN A 311 18.18 -5.39 -26.04
N VAL A 312 17.32 -4.52 -26.56
CA VAL A 312 16.74 -3.38 -25.84
C VAL A 312 15.26 -3.65 -25.68
N LEU A 313 14.77 -3.65 -24.45
CA LEU A 313 13.38 -3.92 -24.11
C LEU A 313 12.83 -2.73 -23.34
N SER A 314 11.69 -2.19 -23.78
CA SER A 314 10.99 -1.10 -23.08
C SER A 314 9.49 -1.38 -23.08
N ASN A 315 8.79 -1.09 -21.99
CA ASN A 315 7.34 -1.32 -21.88
C ASN A 315 6.94 -2.75 -22.29
N ALA A 316 7.31 -3.74 -21.49
CA ALA A 316 7.12 -5.14 -21.86
C ALA A 316 6.54 -5.99 -20.73
N ILE A 317 5.75 -6.99 -21.12
CA ILE A 317 5.12 -7.95 -20.21
C ILE A 317 5.41 -9.34 -20.75
N PHE A 318 6.18 -10.13 -20.01
CA PHE A 318 6.40 -11.54 -20.33
C PHE A 318 5.79 -12.41 -19.24
N ALA A 319 4.92 -13.33 -19.65
CA ALA A 319 4.27 -14.28 -18.77
C ALA A 319 4.42 -15.71 -19.32
N SER A 320 4.65 -16.69 -18.45
CA SER A 320 4.89 -18.08 -18.85
C SER A 320 4.39 -19.09 -17.82
N ASN A 321 3.73 -20.17 -18.28
CA ASN A 321 3.42 -21.34 -17.45
C ASN A 321 4.63 -22.25 -17.19
N ASP A 322 5.75 -22.00 -17.87
CA ASP A 322 7.03 -22.66 -17.65
C ASP A 322 8.00 -21.54 -17.23
N LYS A 323 9.22 -21.51 -17.76
CA LYS A 323 10.25 -20.53 -17.41
C LYS A 323 10.36 -19.32 -18.33
N ILE A 324 10.93 -18.24 -17.79
CA ILE A 324 11.44 -17.10 -18.56
C ILE A 324 12.97 -17.15 -18.55
N LEU A 325 13.58 -17.11 -19.74
CA LEU A 325 15.03 -17.07 -19.91
C LEU A 325 15.45 -15.78 -20.61
N ILE A 326 16.28 -15.00 -19.95
CA ILE A 326 16.83 -13.76 -20.48
C ILE A 326 18.34 -13.95 -20.61
N GLY A 327 18.89 -13.70 -21.81
CA GLY A 327 20.31 -13.88 -22.11
C GLY A 327 21.19 -12.82 -21.44
N SER A 328 22.26 -12.41 -22.12
CA SER A 328 23.26 -11.49 -21.57
C SER A 328 23.31 -10.16 -22.35
N ASN A 329 23.85 -9.11 -21.73
CA ASN A 329 24.06 -7.81 -22.37
C ASN A 329 22.75 -7.12 -22.82
N ASN A 330 21.62 -7.38 -22.17
CA ASN A 330 20.36 -6.75 -22.52
C ASN A 330 20.14 -5.45 -21.72
N GLN A 331 19.47 -4.48 -22.33
CA GLN A 331 18.92 -3.30 -21.67
C GLN A 331 17.43 -3.51 -21.47
N ILE A 332 16.99 -3.67 -20.23
CA ILE A 332 15.63 -4.06 -19.87
C ILE A 332 15.02 -2.93 -19.03
N GLY A 333 14.03 -2.28 -19.61
CA GLY A 333 13.45 -1.06 -19.11
C GLY A 333 14.10 0.19 -19.73
N ASP A 334 13.47 1.32 -19.46
CA ASP A 334 13.93 2.65 -19.82
C ASP A 334 14.13 3.52 -18.57
N SER A 335 14.73 4.70 -18.71
CA SER A 335 15.04 5.62 -17.60
C SER A 335 13.84 6.46 -17.10
N GLY A 336 12.68 6.37 -17.73
CA GLY A 336 11.49 7.18 -17.44
C GLY A 336 10.63 6.65 -16.29
N TYR A 337 10.84 5.42 -15.85
CA TYR A 337 10.06 4.72 -14.81
C TYR A 337 9.91 5.51 -13.49
N CYS A 338 10.94 6.19 -12.98
CA CYS A 338 10.77 7.02 -11.77
C CYS A 338 9.91 8.27 -12.01
N SER A 339 9.83 8.77 -13.24
CA SER A 339 8.98 9.92 -13.58
C SER A 339 7.53 9.52 -13.81
N THR A 340 7.28 8.31 -14.31
CA THR A 340 5.92 7.75 -14.43
C THR A 340 5.41 7.29 -13.08
N GLY A 341 6.30 6.84 -12.19
CA GLY A 341 5.95 6.22 -10.91
C GLY A 341 5.43 4.79 -11.07
N TYR A 342 5.62 4.15 -12.24
CA TYR A 342 5.16 2.78 -12.51
C TYR A 342 6.30 1.91 -13.03
N PHE A 343 6.25 0.61 -12.75
CA PHE A 343 7.05 -0.38 -13.47
C PHE A 343 6.71 -0.35 -14.97
N ASN A 344 7.71 -0.54 -15.81
CA ASN A 344 7.58 -0.63 -17.27
C ASN A 344 7.95 -2.02 -17.80
N ILE A 345 8.55 -2.88 -16.99
CA ILE A 345 8.82 -4.28 -17.33
C ILE A 345 8.16 -5.18 -16.31
N TYR A 346 7.43 -6.20 -16.78
CA TYR A 346 6.72 -7.15 -15.95
C TYR A 346 7.08 -8.57 -16.38
N LEU A 347 7.61 -9.39 -15.47
CA LEU A 347 8.04 -10.76 -15.74
C LEU A 347 7.32 -11.71 -14.77
N PHE A 348 6.52 -12.63 -15.30
CA PHE A 348 5.69 -13.55 -14.53
C PHE A 348 5.88 -15.00 -14.96
N SER A 349 6.22 -15.90 -14.04
CA SER A 349 6.51 -17.29 -14.39
C SER A 349 6.03 -18.27 -13.32
N GLU A 350 5.37 -19.35 -13.73
CA GLU A 350 5.03 -20.47 -12.84
C GLU A 350 6.23 -21.38 -12.53
N GLU A 351 7.35 -21.21 -13.25
CA GLU A 351 8.61 -21.90 -12.97
C GLU A 351 9.74 -20.87 -12.71
N ASN A 352 10.93 -21.12 -13.26
CA ASN A 352 12.12 -20.31 -13.02
C ASN A 352 12.15 -19.05 -13.89
N ILE A 353 12.73 -17.98 -13.36
CA ILE A 353 13.13 -16.80 -14.14
C ILE A 353 14.65 -16.70 -14.04
N GLU A 354 15.34 -16.85 -15.17
CA GLU A 354 16.81 -16.86 -15.20
C GLU A 354 17.36 -15.79 -16.13
N PHE A 355 18.36 -15.07 -15.66
CA PHE A 355 19.08 -14.06 -16.40
C PHE A 355 20.54 -14.49 -16.61
N GLY A 356 21.06 -14.22 -17.79
CA GLY A 356 22.49 -14.19 -18.05
C GLY A 356 23.18 -13.00 -17.36
N SER A 357 24.40 -12.70 -17.78
CA SER A 357 25.24 -11.66 -17.18
C SER A 357 25.14 -10.33 -17.92
N ASN A 358 25.63 -9.24 -17.34
CA ASN A 358 25.73 -7.92 -18.01
C ASN A 358 24.37 -7.32 -18.44
N ASN A 359 23.28 -7.67 -17.76
CA ASN A 359 21.98 -7.09 -18.06
C ASN A 359 21.78 -5.78 -17.26
N ASN A 360 21.11 -4.79 -17.85
CA ASN A 360 20.67 -3.59 -17.17
C ASN A 360 19.17 -3.68 -16.91
N LEU A 361 18.73 -3.58 -15.65
CA LEU A 361 17.31 -3.69 -15.26
C LEU A 361 16.83 -2.37 -14.65
N GLN A 362 15.83 -1.76 -15.27
CA GLN A 362 15.23 -0.50 -14.84
C GLN A 362 13.71 -0.64 -14.79
N GLY A 363 13.08 -0.35 -13.64
CA GLY A 363 11.63 -0.39 -13.51
C GLY A 363 11.01 -1.78 -13.73
N VAL A 364 11.66 -2.84 -13.21
CA VAL A 364 11.27 -4.23 -13.44
C VAL A 364 10.51 -4.80 -12.24
N GLN A 365 9.32 -5.34 -12.49
CA GLN A 365 8.59 -6.17 -11.54
C GLN A 365 8.69 -7.66 -11.94
N ILE A 366 9.01 -8.51 -10.99
CA ILE A 366 9.21 -9.96 -11.19
C ILE A 366 8.34 -10.74 -10.20
N GLY A 367 7.52 -11.65 -10.72
CA GLY A 367 6.74 -12.61 -9.93
C GLY A 367 7.02 -14.04 -10.39
N GLY A 368 7.51 -14.90 -9.51
CA GLY A 368 7.86 -16.28 -9.86
C GLY A 368 7.38 -17.30 -8.83
N GLN A 369 6.98 -18.50 -9.25
CA GLN A 369 6.64 -19.56 -8.30
C GLN A 369 7.83 -20.45 -7.93
N LYS A 370 8.96 -20.34 -8.63
CA LYS A 370 10.20 -21.08 -8.35
C LYS A 370 11.38 -20.13 -8.17
N GLU A 371 12.53 -20.45 -8.77
CA GLU A 371 13.78 -19.74 -8.56
C GLU A 371 13.85 -18.47 -9.42
N LEU A 372 14.32 -17.37 -8.83
CA LEU A 372 14.84 -16.24 -9.58
C LEU A 372 16.35 -16.28 -9.54
N LYS A 373 16.98 -16.45 -10.70
CA LYS A 373 18.43 -16.42 -10.84
C LYS A 373 18.86 -15.23 -11.67
N LEU A 374 19.52 -14.29 -11.03
CA LEU A 374 20.17 -13.18 -11.69
C LEU A 374 21.65 -13.53 -11.91
N GLY A 375 22.16 -13.31 -13.12
CA GLY A 375 23.57 -13.53 -13.40
C GLY A 375 24.48 -12.57 -12.63
N SER A 376 25.77 -12.56 -12.98
CA SER A 376 26.73 -11.58 -12.48
C SER A 376 26.71 -10.29 -13.31
N ASP A 377 27.17 -9.19 -12.71
CA ASP A 377 27.33 -7.89 -13.36
C ASP A 377 26.00 -7.36 -13.94
N VAL A 378 24.92 -7.38 -13.18
CA VAL A 378 23.65 -6.79 -13.61
C VAL A 378 23.75 -5.27 -13.47
N ALA A 379 24.45 -4.65 -14.42
CA ALA A 379 24.82 -3.25 -14.40
C ALA A 379 23.61 -2.33 -14.57
N GLY A 380 23.30 -1.50 -13.56
CA GLY A 380 22.25 -0.46 -13.68
C GLY A 380 20.89 -0.82 -13.05
N LEU A 381 20.88 -1.78 -12.12
CA LEU A 381 19.72 -2.17 -11.33
C LEU A 381 19.10 -0.98 -10.59
N SER A 382 17.94 -0.53 -11.07
CA SER A 382 17.21 0.52 -10.38
C SER A 382 15.71 0.36 -10.50
N GLY A 383 15.02 0.33 -9.36
CA GLY A 383 13.58 0.08 -9.30
C GLY A 383 13.22 -1.35 -9.68
N VAL A 384 13.99 -2.32 -9.18
CA VAL A 384 13.68 -3.74 -9.32
C VAL A 384 12.91 -4.22 -8.10
N PHE A 385 11.78 -4.86 -8.36
CA PHE A 385 10.99 -5.52 -7.34
C PHE A 385 10.77 -6.98 -7.75
N ALA A 386 11.16 -7.92 -6.89
CA ALA A 386 10.95 -9.34 -7.13
C ALA A 386 10.34 -10.04 -5.93
N GLU A 387 9.28 -10.81 -6.17
CA GLU A 387 8.74 -11.76 -5.22
C GLU A 387 8.72 -13.16 -5.86
N VAL A 388 9.31 -14.13 -5.18
CA VAL A 388 9.28 -15.52 -5.63
C VAL A 388 9.03 -16.52 -4.51
N SER A 389 8.34 -17.62 -4.81
CA SER A 389 8.12 -18.69 -3.84
C SER A 389 9.31 -19.67 -3.68
N GLY A 390 10.31 -19.59 -4.55
CA GLY A 390 11.58 -20.31 -4.39
C GLY A 390 12.72 -19.39 -4.02
N LYS A 391 13.94 -19.91 -4.05
CA LYS A 391 15.19 -19.16 -3.83
C LYS A 391 15.37 -17.99 -4.81
N ILE A 392 15.99 -16.90 -4.33
CA ILE A 392 16.61 -15.86 -5.17
C ILE A 392 18.13 -16.02 -5.11
N ASP A 393 18.80 -16.13 -6.26
CA ASP A 393 20.26 -16.15 -6.40
C ASP A 393 20.69 -14.97 -7.28
N TYR A 394 21.64 -14.16 -6.82
CA TYR A 394 22.24 -13.11 -7.66
C TYR A 394 23.72 -12.90 -7.39
N GLY A 395 24.37 -12.35 -8.41
CA GLY A 395 25.82 -12.24 -8.47
C GLY A 395 26.46 -11.19 -7.57
N SER A 396 27.58 -10.68 -8.08
CA SER A 396 28.50 -9.77 -7.41
C SER A 396 28.63 -8.50 -8.23
N ALA A 397 29.16 -7.45 -7.59
CA ALA A 397 29.44 -6.15 -8.22
C ALA A 397 28.19 -5.40 -8.74
N ASP A 398 27.04 -5.64 -8.11
CA ASP A 398 25.76 -5.01 -8.45
C ASP A 398 25.49 -3.76 -7.60
N THR A 399 24.84 -2.76 -8.17
CA THR A 399 24.33 -1.59 -7.42
C THR A 399 22.82 -1.57 -7.48
N TRP A 400 22.18 -1.82 -6.33
CA TRP A 400 20.72 -1.88 -6.18
C TRP A 400 20.19 -0.53 -5.73
N ASP A 401 19.56 0.18 -6.66
CA ASP A 401 18.97 1.52 -6.45
C ASP A 401 17.45 1.49 -6.73
N GLY A 402 16.77 2.62 -6.54
CA GLY A 402 15.40 2.79 -7.01
C GLY A 402 14.87 4.20 -6.86
N CYS A 403 13.56 4.32 -7.00
CA CYS A 403 12.91 5.63 -6.99
C CYS A 403 12.61 6.07 -5.55
N ALA A 404 12.83 7.35 -5.24
CA ALA A 404 12.60 7.89 -3.89
C ALA A 404 11.17 7.72 -3.37
N GLU A 405 10.18 7.64 -4.27
CA GLU A 405 8.76 7.47 -3.94
C GLU A 405 8.26 6.02 -4.13
N GLY A 406 9.13 5.10 -4.57
CA GLY A 406 8.72 3.77 -5.01
C GLY A 406 8.11 3.75 -6.41
N LEU A 407 7.65 2.56 -6.82
CA LEU A 407 6.99 2.31 -8.10
C LEU A 407 5.66 1.60 -7.85
N GLU A 408 4.64 2.01 -8.59
CA GLU A 408 3.34 1.36 -8.67
C GLU A 408 3.31 0.27 -9.76
N SER A 409 2.37 -0.67 -9.66
CA SER A 409 2.19 -1.78 -10.61
C SER A 409 0.76 -1.80 -11.15
N TYR A 410 0.62 -2.16 -12.43
CA TYR A 410 -0.67 -2.41 -13.06
C TYR A 410 -1.28 -3.80 -12.74
N PHE A 411 -0.48 -4.76 -12.27
CA PHE A 411 -0.94 -6.13 -12.00
C PHE A 411 -1.22 -6.37 -10.51
N ALA A 412 -0.32 -5.92 -9.65
CA ALA A 412 -0.51 -5.81 -8.21
C ALA A 412 0.71 -5.13 -7.60
N LEU A 413 0.49 -4.25 -6.63
CA LEU A 413 1.55 -3.80 -5.75
C LEU A 413 1.71 -4.80 -4.60
N PRO A 414 2.87 -5.45 -4.46
CA PRO A 414 3.20 -6.29 -3.33
C PRO A 414 3.32 -5.49 -2.03
N VAL A 415 3.02 -6.16 -0.92
CA VAL A 415 2.98 -5.58 0.42
C VAL A 415 4.41 -5.41 0.91
N ILE A 416 4.89 -4.16 0.89
CA ILE A 416 6.25 -3.87 1.33
C ILE A 416 6.34 -3.85 2.89
N PRO A 417 7.29 -4.56 3.52
CA PRO A 417 7.39 -4.79 4.97
C PRO A 417 8.38 -3.83 5.65
N GLY A 418 8.04 -3.37 6.86
CA GLY A 418 8.84 -2.41 7.64
C GLY A 418 7.98 -1.34 8.35
N GLY A 419 6.75 -1.16 7.88
CA GLY A 419 5.62 -0.92 8.76
C GLY A 419 4.75 -2.16 8.73
N ALA A 420 4.19 -2.59 9.87
CA ALA A 420 2.87 -3.23 9.81
C ALA A 420 2.05 -2.42 8.82
N ASN A 421 1.44 -3.05 7.79
CA ASN A 421 0.64 -2.40 6.73
C ASN A 421 0.53 -0.92 7.03
N VAL A 422 1.30 -0.03 6.40
CA VAL A 422 1.04 1.39 6.63
C VAL A 422 -0.23 1.70 5.85
N LEU A 423 -1.31 1.18 6.40
CA LEU A 423 -2.59 1.80 6.47
C LEU A 423 -2.33 3.19 7.03
N ALA A 424 -1.91 4.04 6.11
CA ALA A 424 -1.70 5.43 6.36
C ALA A 424 -3.09 5.99 6.48
N LEU A 425 -3.43 6.31 7.72
CA LEU A 425 -4.67 6.95 7.98
C LEU A 425 -4.55 8.42 7.59
N VAL A 426 -5.35 8.84 6.62
CA VAL A 426 -5.40 10.24 6.19
C VAL A 426 -6.73 10.81 6.64
N GLN A 427 -6.65 11.83 7.50
CA GLN A 427 -7.80 12.53 8.10
C GLN A 427 -8.29 13.67 7.21
#